data_AF-A0A7D4AXD8-F1
#
_entry.id   AF-A0A7D4AXD8-F1
#
_cell.length_a   1.000
_cell.length_b   1.000
_cell.length_c   1.000
_cell.angle_alpha   90.00
_cell.angle_beta   90.00
_cell.angle_gamma   90.00
#
_symmetry.space_group_name_H-M   'P 1'
#
loop_
_entity.id
_entity.type
_entity.pdbx_description
1 polymer ?
#
loop_
_entity_poly.entity_id
_entity_poly.type
_entity_poly.pdbx_seq_one_letter_code
_entity_poly.pdbx_strand_id
1 'polypeptide(L)'
;MPTPDDALRDQSAERFLRLVQQKRRGTLKVYLGLAAGVGKTYRLLQEARDLHQHGVDVLLGYVETHGRADTVAQLADVPLLARKQVFYKGHAVEEMDLDAIEKRRPQVVIVDELAHSNVPGLRNQKRWQDVEELVKNGISVITAVNVQHLESLHDQVLKITGTDVTERIPDQLLRQADEVVNVDLTVGELRARLQEGKIYDAAKVPTALANFFQPENLLQLRRLAVREVAQLLGRQVETDAGGALAVAPQRRNDDRLLACINTNNEAAKEIIRKTSRLADRFGAAAWYVLYVQTGRESADRIGLAPQRYLLNNLQLATELGAQILRVKDDDIVAAIRRVAQEKAATLLVCGITREKSLWQQLSRGGVTHDLLTAVAGDGSDVDVYLVTY
;
A
#
# COMPACT_ATOMS: atom_id res chain seq x y z
N MET A 1 1.48 31.87 -24.65
CA MET A 1 2.01 30.54 -25.03
C MET A 1 1.93 29.64 -23.80
N PRO A 2 1.51 28.38 -23.95
CA PRO A 2 1.48 27.45 -22.82
C PRO A 2 2.89 27.31 -22.24
N THR A 3 2.99 27.24 -20.92
CA THR A 3 4.27 26.98 -20.25
C THR A 3 4.70 25.52 -20.49
N PRO A 4 6.00 25.18 -20.37
CA PRO A 4 6.45 23.79 -20.47
C PRO A 4 5.70 22.83 -19.53
N ASP A 5 5.28 23.35 -18.36
CA ASP A 5 4.51 22.60 -17.37
C ASP A 5 3.05 22.40 -17.81
N ASP A 6 2.46 23.32 -18.58
CA ASP A 6 1.11 23.14 -19.19
C ASP A 6 1.15 22.05 -20.26
N ALA A 7 2.18 22.06 -21.13
CA ALA A 7 2.31 21.08 -22.21
C ALA A 7 2.52 19.64 -21.71
N LEU A 8 3.25 19.46 -20.59
CA LEU A 8 3.41 18.13 -19.96
C LEU A 8 2.11 17.63 -19.32
N ARG A 9 1.28 18.53 -18.80
CA ARG A 9 -0.04 18.20 -18.22
C ARG A 9 -1.01 17.75 -19.30
N ASP A 10 -1.13 18.50 -20.39
CA ASP A 10 -1.98 18.14 -21.51
C ASP A 10 -1.64 16.75 -22.06
N GLN A 11 -0.34 16.43 -22.18
CA GLN A 11 0.11 15.09 -22.58
C GLN A 11 -0.28 13.99 -21.58
N SER A 12 -0.26 14.25 -20.27
CA SER A 12 -0.69 13.29 -19.25
C SER A 12 -2.20 13.06 -19.31
N ALA A 13 -2.99 14.12 -19.46
CA ALA A 13 -4.44 14.03 -19.61
C ALA A 13 -4.83 13.28 -20.89
N GLU A 14 -4.19 13.59 -22.02
CA GLU A 14 -4.38 12.87 -23.28
C GLU A 14 -4.03 11.38 -23.17
N ARG A 15 -2.92 11.05 -22.49
CA ARG A 15 -2.52 9.66 -22.25
C ARG A 15 -3.57 8.93 -21.42
N PHE A 16 -4.05 9.54 -20.34
CA PHE A 16 -5.09 8.97 -19.49
C PHE A 16 -6.38 8.75 -20.29
N LEU A 17 -6.77 9.70 -21.14
CA LEU A 17 -7.95 9.56 -21.99
C LEU A 17 -7.88 8.38 -22.96
N ARG A 18 -6.70 8.11 -23.54
CA ARG A 18 -6.50 6.91 -24.36
C ARG A 18 -6.72 5.63 -23.56
N LEU A 19 -6.29 5.59 -22.31
CA LEU A 19 -6.51 4.44 -21.43
C LEU A 19 -8.00 4.26 -21.11
N VAL A 20 -8.72 5.35 -20.81
CA VAL A 20 -10.16 5.35 -20.54
C VAL A 20 -10.93 4.78 -21.74
N GLN A 21 -10.57 5.17 -22.97
CA GLN A 21 -11.25 4.74 -24.19
C GLN A 21 -10.98 3.28 -24.58
N GLN A 22 -9.86 2.69 -24.15
CA GLN A 22 -9.44 1.34 -24.57
C GLN A 22 -9.94 0.21 -23.66
N LYS A 23 -10.27 0.48 -22.40
CA LYS A 23 -10.56 -0.57 -21.41
C LYS A 23 -12.05 -0.76 -21.16
N ARG A 24 -12.46 -2.03 -20.94
CA ARG A 24 -13.83 -2.40 -20.51
C ARG A 24 -14.09 -2.12 -19.02
N ARG A 25 -13.03 -2.03 -18.21
CA ARG A 25 -13.08 -1.59 -16.80
C ARG A 25 -12.61 -0.14 -16.71
N GLY A 26 -13.03 0.56 -15.65
CA GLY A 26 -12.53 1.89 -15.35
C GLY A 26 -11.01 1.90 -15.19
N THR A 27 -10.41 3.06 -15.42
CA THR A 27 -8.98 3.28 -15.21
C THR A 27 -8.73 3.92 -13.86
N LEU A 28 -7.68 3.49 -13.16
CA LEU A 28 -7.27 4.05 -11.88
C LEU A 28 -5.97 4.84 -12.04
N LYS A 29 -6.01 6.15 -11.80
CA LYS A 29 -4.83 7.02 -11.73
C LYS A 29 -4.60 7.49 -10.29
N VAL A 30 -3.39 7.32 -9.78
CA VAL A 30 -3.05 7.66 -8.39
C VAL A 30 -1.93 8.67 -8.33
N TYR A 31 -2.18 9.82 -7.68
CA TYR A 31 -1.15 10.77 -7.28
C TYR A 31 -0.57 10.37 -5.93
N LEU A 32 0.67 9.90 -5.93
CA LEU A 32 1.41 9.53 -4.73
C LEU A 32 2.26 10.71 -4.27
N GLY A 33 2.18 11.09 -2.99
CA GLY A 33 3.03 12.14 -2.42
C GLY A 33 3.77 11.69 -1.16
N LEU A 34 4.85 12.42 -0.82
CA LEU A 34 5.65 12.10 0.36
C LEU A 34 4.94 12.46 1.68
N ALA A 35 4.11 13.51 1.67
CA ALA A 35 3.45 14.06 2.85
C ALA A 35 2.23 14.92 2.50
N ALA A 36 1.46 15.29 3.53
CA ALA A 36 0.44 16.33 3.41
C ALA A 36 1.08 17.66 2.99
N GLY A 37 0.40 18.42 2.13
CA GLY A 37 0.85 19.76 1.71
C GLY A 37 1.75 19.82 0.47
N VAL A 38 2.12 18.68 -0.12
CA VAL A 38 2.87 18.62 -1.40
C VAL A 38 2.04 19.03 -2.63
N GLY A 39 0.75 19.34 -2.46
CA GLY A 39 -0.11 19.82 -3.54
C GLY A 39 -0.90 18.75 -4.29
N LYS A 40 -1.03 17.52 -3.77
CA LYS A 40 -1.80 16.43 -4.40
C LYS A 40 -3.23 16.85 -4.79
N THR A 41 -4.00 17.40 -3.85
CA THR A 41 -5.38 17.86 -4.10
C THR A 41 -5.43 18.95 -5.17
N TYR A 42 -4.46 19.87 -5.16
CA TYR A 42 -4.38 20.91 -6.17
C TYR A 42 -4.11 20.32 -7.55
N ARG A 43 -3.19 19.35 -7.66
CA ARG A 43 -2.92 18.62 -8.92
C ARG A 43 -4.13 17.80 -9.38
N LEU A 44 -4.85 17.15 -8.46
CA LEU A 44 -6.11 16.45 -8.78
C LEU A 44 -7.13 17.39 -9.42
N LEU A 45 -7.32 18.58 -8.86
CA LEU A 45 -8.28 19.55 -9.38
C LEU A 45 -7.85 20.17 -10.71
N GLN A 46 -6.55 20.42 -10.90
CA GLN A 46 -6.02 20.86 -12.20
C GLN A 46 -6.34 19.83 -13.29
N GLU A 47 -6.01 18.56 -13.04
CA GLU A 47 -6.30 17.48 -13.99
C GLU A 47 -7.80 17.35 -14.27
N ALA A 48 -8.64 17.47 -13.24
CA ALA A 48 -10.09 17.45 -13.37
C ALA A 48 -10.60 18.55 -14.30
N ARG A 49 -10.03 19.76 -14.15
CA ARG A 49 -10.37 20.92 -14.98
C ARG A 49 -9.90 20.74 -16.41
N ASP A 50 -8.67 20.27 -16.61
CA ASP A 50 -8.09 20.04 -17.93
C ASP A 50 -8.95 19.00 -18.69
N LEU A 51 -9.30 17.88 -18.04
CA LEU A 51 -10.22 16.89 -18.63
C LEU A 51 -11.59 17.47 -18.94
N HIS A 52 -12.16 18.27 -18.03
CA HIS A 52 -13.46 18.91 -18.25
C HIS A 52 -13.44 19.89 -19.44
N GLN A 53 -12.37 20.68 -19.58
CA GLN A 53 -12.18 21.58 -20.72
C GLN A 53 -12.05 20.84 -22.06
N HIS A 54 -11.52 19.61 -22.03
CA HIS A 54 -11.47 18.72 -23.19
C HIS A 54 -12.79 17.95 -23.44
N GLY A 55 -13.88 18.30 -22.74
CA GLY A 55 -15.22 17.77 -22.96
C GLY A 55 -15.48 16.41 -22.30
N VAL A 56 -14.64 16.00 -21.35
CA VAL A 56 -14.79 14.75 -20.61
C VAL A 56 -15.84 14.93 -19.51
N ASP A 57 -16.70 13.93 -19.29
CA ASP A 57 -17.65 13.96 -18.18
C ASP A 57 -16.94 13.65 -16.86
N VAL A 58 -16.49 14.72 -16.20
CA VAL A 58 -15.77 14.68 -14.93
C VAL A 58 -16.74 14.98 -13.76
N LEU A 59 -16.55 14.27 -12.66
CA LEU A 59 -17.23 14.54 -11.38
C LEU A 59 -16.21 14.72 -10.27
N LEU A 60 -16.35 15.76 -9.46
CA LEU A 60 -15.71 15.82 -8.15
C LEU A 60 -16.58 15.03 -7.16
N GLY A 61 -16.19 13.79 -6.85
CA GLY A 61 -16.94 12.91 -5.95
C GLY A 61 -16.64 13.21 -4.48
N TYR A 62 -15.37 13.37 -4.15
CA TYR A 62 -14.94 13.87 -2.84
C TYR A 62 -13.59 14.58 -2.99
N VAL A 63 -13.50 15.82 -2.51
CA VAL A 63 -12.28 16.62 -2.55
C VAL A 63 -12.16 17.37 -1.23
N GLU A 64 -11.00 17.29 -0.58
CA GLU A 64 -10.76 18.00 0.68
C GLU A 64 -9.88 19.23 0.47
N THR A 65 -10.49 20.42 0.52
CA THR A 65 -9.78 21.68 0.25
C THR A 65 -9.06 22.25 1.46
N HIS A 66 -9.40 21.80 2.68
CA HIS A 66 -8.92 22.36 3.95
C HIS A 66 -9.04 23.90 4.02
N GLY A 67 -10.06 24.48 3.37
CA GLY A 67 -10.30 25.92 3.36
C GLY A 67 -9.28 26.76 2.57
N ARG A 68 -8.43 26.13 1.74
CA ARG A 68 -7.43 26.85 0.95
C ARG A 68 -8.08 27.59 -0.23
N ALA A 69 -8.04 28.93 -0.23
CA ALA A 69 -8.66 29.77 -1.25
C ALA A 69 -8.29 29.34 -2.69
N ASP A 70 -7.00 29.11 -2.97
CA ASP A 70 -6.53 28.68 -4.30
C ASP A 70 -7.08 27.32 -4.71
N THR A 71 -7.30 26.41 -3.76
CA THR A 71 -7.86 25.07 -4.04
C THR A 71 -9.37 25.12 -4.19
N VAL A 72 -10.05 25.97 -3.41
CA VAL A 72 -11.49 26.24 -3.56
C VAL A 72 -11.79 26.88 -4.92
N ALA A 73 -10.94 27.79 -5.40
CA ALA A 73 -11.09 28.40 -6.72
C ALA A 73 -11.01 27.37 -7.86
N GLN A 74 -10.28 26.27 -7.68
CA GLN A 74 -10.18 25.18 -8.66
C GLN A 74 -11.41 24.25 -8.68
N LEU A 75 -12.32 24.38 -7.70
CA LEU A 75 -13.62 23.68 -7.75
C LEU A 75 -14.57 24.33 -8.76
N ALA A 76 -14.32 25.58 -9.15
CA ALA A 76 -15.13 26.26 -10.14
C ALA A 76 -15.06 25.52 -11.49
N ASP A 77 -16.16 25.56 -12.22
CA ASP A 77 -16.30 25.01 -13.58
C ASP A 77 -16.29 23.47 -13.67
N VAL A 78 -16.09 22.71 -12.59
CA VAL A 78 -16.20 21.24 -12.61
C VAL A 78 -17.41 20.77 -11.78
N PRO A 79 -18.27 19.87 -12.29
CA PRO A 79 -19.41 19.36 -11.54
C PRO A 79 -18.99 18.73 -10.19
N LEU A 80 -19.52 19.27 -9.08
CA LEU A 80 -19.26 18.80 -7.72
C LEU A 80 -20.46 18.06 -7.16
N LEU A 81 -20.23 16.84 -6.67
CA LEU A 81 -21.24 16.07 -5.97
C LEU A 81 -21.40 16.58 -4.53
N ALA A 82 -22.64 16.72 -4.08
CA ALA A 82 -22.91 17.02 -2.68
C ALA A 82 -22.42 15.86 -1.79
N ARG A 83 -21.70 16.20 -0.72
CA ARG A 83 -21.22 15.22 0.27
C ARG A 83 -22.41 14.63 1.04
N LYS A 84 -22.36 13.33 1.33
CA LYS A 84 -23.37 12.62 2.12
C LYS A 84 -23.18 12.96 3.60
N GLN A 85 -24.21 13.52 4.24
CA GLN A 85 -24.21 13.77 5.68
C GLN A 85 -24.60 12.49 6.43
N VAL A 86 -23.74 12.04 7.34
CA VAL A 86 -23.94 10.84 8.15
C VAL A 86 -23.78 11.20 9.62
N PHE A 87 -24.72 10.81 10.47
CA PHE A 87 -24.61 11.01 11.92
C PHE A 87 -23.82 9.87 12.56
N TYR A 88 -22.71 10.19 13.19
CA TYR A 88 -21.87 9.23 13.91
C TYR A 88 -21.40 9.79 15.25
N LYS A 89 -21.61 9.01 16.32
CA LYS A 89 -21.28 9.39 17.71
C LYS A 89 -21.81 10.79 18.12
N GLY A 90 -22.99 11.16 17.65
CA GLY A 90 -23.63 12.44 17.99
C GLY A 90 -23.17 13.65 17.17
N HIS A 91 -22.31 13.45 16.16
CA HIS A 91 -21.86 14.51 15.25
C HIS A 91 -22.24 14.18 13.80
N ALA A 92 -22.55 15.20 13.00
CA ALA A 92 -22.68 15.08 11.55
C ALA A 92 -21.28 15.02 10.93
N VAL A 93 -21.04 14.00 10.12
CA VAL A 93 -19.79 13.75 9.39
C VAL A 93 -20.12 13.69 7.91
N GLU A 94 -19.27 14.31 7.10
CA GLU A 94 -19.42 14.32 5.65
C GLU A 94 -18.64 13.15 5.02
N GLU A 95 -19.29 12.42 4.12
CA GLU A 95 -18.70 11.30 3.40
C GLU A 95 -18.97 11.40 1.90
N MET A 96 -18.20 10.63 1.12
CA MET A 96 -18.46 10.46 -0.31
C MET A 96 -19.79 9.72 -0.54
N ASP A 97 -20.62 10.21 -1.46
CA ASP A 97 -21.85 9.52 -1.85
C ASP A 97 -21.58 8.54 -3.01
N LEU A 98 -21.08 7.34 -2.67
CA LEU A 98 -20.80 6.27 -3.63
C LEU A 98 -22.03 5.96 -4.51
N ASP A 99 -23.22 5.83 -3.91
CA ASP A 99 -24.45 5.47 -4.62
C ASP A 99 -24.84 6.53 -5.65
N ALA A 100 -24.64 7.81 -5.33
CA ALA A 100 -24.93 8.90 -6.27
C ALA A 100 -23.92 8.96 -7.42
N ILE A 101 -22.63 8.66 -7.17
CA ILE A 101 -21.62 8.56 -8.23
C ILE A 101 -21.98 7.42 -9.19
N GLU A 102 -22.33 6.25 -8.65
CA GLU A 102 -22.70 5.08 -9.46
C GLU A 102 -23.98 5.29 -10.27
N LYS A 103 -24.95 6.05 -9.74
CA LYS A 103 -26.16 6.43 -10.48
C LYS A 103 -25.88 7.45 -11.59
N ARG A 104 -24.99 8.43 -11.33
CA ARG A 104 -24.61 9.45 -12.32
C ARG A 104 -23.79 8.84 -13.46
N ARG A 105 -22.98 7.82 -13.18
CA ARG A 105 -22.03 7.17 -14.12
C ARG A 105 -21.18 8.17 -14.90
N PRO A 106 -20.40 9.05 -14.22
CA PRO A 106 -19.47 9.91 -14.92
C PRO A 106 -18.40 9.06 -15.63
N GLN A 107 -17.75 9.63 -16.66
CA GLN A 107 -16.59 8.99 -17.27
C GLN A 107 -15.40 8.96 -16.30
N VAL A 108 -15.19 10.06 -15.58
CA VAL A 108 -14.11 10.21 -14.60
C VAL A 108 -14.64 10.79 -13.30
N VAL A 109 -14.24 10.22 -12.16
CA VAL A 109 -14.51 10.78 -10.83
C VAL A 109 -13.23 11.04 -10.05
N ILE A 110 -13.16 12.20 -9.41
CA ILE A 110 -12.08 12.60 -8.52
C ILE A 110 -12.44 12.23 -7.09
N VAL A 111 -11.56 11.46 -6.44
CA VAL A 111 -11.73 11.00 -5.07
C VAL A 111 -10.44 11.25 -4.28
N ASP A 112 -10.44 12.24 -3.40
CA ASP A 112 -9.31 12.54 -2.52
C ASP A 112 -9.32 11.68 -1.24
N GLU A 113 -8.19 11.69 -0.53
CA GLU A 113 -7.94 10.95 0.72
C GLU A 113 -8.21 9.44 0.59
N LEU A 114 -7.53 8.76 -0.35
CA LEU A 114 -7.70 7.33 -0.63
C LEU A 114 -7.60 6.42 0.61
N ALA A 115 -6.79 6.81 1.60
CA ALA A 115 -6.55 6.05 2.82
C ALA A 115 -7.66 6.18 3.89
N HIS A 116 -8.61 7.10 3.67
CA HIS A 116 -9.67 7.42 4.62
C HIS A 116 -10.45 6.19 5.08
N SER A 117 -10.75 6.18 6.38
CA SER A 117 -11.61 5.18 7.00
C SER A 117 -13.05 5.67 7.02
N ASN A 118 -13.90 5.02 6.24
CA ASN A 118 -15.31 5.38 6.14
C ASN A 118 -15.99 5.25 7.51
N VAL A 119 -16.99 6.10 7.75
CA VAL A 119 -17.84 6.02 8.93
C VAL A 119 -18.46 4.61 9.08
N PRO A 120 -18.41 3.99 10.28
CA PRO A 120 -19.02 2.68 10.51
C PRO A 120 -20.51 2.65 10.16
N GLY A 121 -20.94 1.59 9.48
CA GLY A 121 -22.31 1.43 9.00
C GLY A 121 -22.51 1.80 7.53
N LEU A 122 -21.50 2.37 6.88
CA LEU A 122 -21.46 2.47 5.42
C LEU A 122 -21.15 1.11 4.77
N ARG A 123 -21.42 1.02 3.46
CA ARG A 123 -21.28 -0.20 2.66
C ARG A 123 -19.87 -0.79 2.75
N ASN A 124 -18.87 0.07 2.60
CA ASN A 124 -17.46 -0.28 2.67
C ASN A 124 -16.79 0.41 3.86
N GLN A 125 -15.78 -0.23 4.44
CA GLN A 125 -15.06 0.28 5.61
C GLN A 125 -13.97 1.29 5.24
N LYS A 126 -13.51 1.27 3.99
CA LYS A 126 -12.39 2.08 3.52
C LYS A 126 -12.72 2.73 2.18
N ARG A 127 -12.29 3.98 1.99
CA ARG A 127 -12.52 4.71 0.74
C ARG A 127 -11.89 4.04 -0.48
N TRP A 128 -10.74 3.38 -0.30
CA TRP A 128 -10.14 2.62 -1.40
C TRP A 128 -11.01 1.46 -1.90
N GLN A 129 -11.88 0.89 -1.06
CA GLN A 129 -12.83 -0.14 -1.49
C GLN A 129 -13.93 0.48 -2.36
N ASP A 130 -14.39 1.68 -2.02
CA ASP A 130 -15.32 2.44 -2.87
C ASP A 130 -14.68 2.75 -4.23
N VAL A 131 -13.41 3.15 -4.24
CA VAL A 131 -12.64 3.40 -5.47
C VAL A 131 -12.52 2.14 -6.31
N GLU A 132 -12.18 1.00 -5.72
CA GLU A 132 -12.14 -0.27 -6.45
C GLU A 132 -13.49 -0.63 -7.06
N GLU A 133 -14.58 -0.38 -6.35
CA GLU A 133 -15.94 -0.65 -6.82
C GLU A 133 -16.30 0.23 -8.02
N LEU A 134 -16.01 1.53 -7.96
CA LEU A 134 -16.19 2.46 -9.07
C LEU A 134 -15.42 2.00 -10.32
N VAL A 135 -14.15 1.62 -10.14
CA VAL A 135 -13.29 1.11 -11.22
C VAL A 135 -13.85 -0.19 -11.81
N LYS A 136 -14.32 -1.12 -10.98
CA LYS A 136 -14.97 -2.37 -11.42
C LYS A 136 -16.26 -2.11 -12.19
N ASN A 137 -16.99 -1.06 -11.83
CA ASN A 137 -18.25 -0.65 -12.47
C ASN A 137 -18.06 0.18 -13.76
N GLY A 138 -16.82 0.35 -14.21
CA GLY A 138 -16.49 1.03 -15.47
C GLY A 138 -16.25 2.53 -15.35
N ILE A 139 -16.27 3.09 -14.13
CA ILE A 139 -16.03 4.51 -13.88
C ILE A 139 -14.53 4.69 -13.62
N SER A 140 -13.88 5.57 -14.38
CA SER A 140 -12.47 5.87 -14.14
C SER A 140 -12.31 6.77 -12.91
N VAL A 141 -11.29 6.49 -12.10
CA VAL A 141 -11.04 7.20 -10.85
C VAL A 141 -9.65 7.82 -10.86
N ILE A 142 -9.59 9.10 -10.48
CA ILE A 142 -8.33 9.80 -10.18
C ILE A 142 -8.31 10.12 -8.69
N THR A 143 -7.26 9.68 -8.01
CA THR A 143 -7.17 9.77 -6.54
C THR A 143 -5.78 10.17 -6.07
N ALA A 144 -5.66 10.50 -4.79
CA ALA A 144 -4.40 10.87 -4.16
C ALA A 144 -4.18 10.15 -2.84
N VAL A 145 -2.91 9.82 -2.57
CA VAL A 145 -2.48 9.20 -1.31
C VAL A 145 -1.06 9.61 -0.93
N ASN A 146 -0.75 9.58 0.36
CA ASN A 146 0.63 9.72 0.83
C ASN A 146 1.28 8.34 1.00
N VAL A 147 2.59 8.27 0.76
CA VAL A 147 3.41 7.06 0.96
C VAL A 147 3.29 6.47 2.37
N GLN A 148 3.04 7.31 3.37
CA GLN A 148 2.88 6.90 4.77
C GLN A 148 1.70 5.97 5.02
N HIS A 149 0.71 5.96 4.12
CA HIS A 149 -0.49 5.13 4.25
C HIS A 149 -0.32 3.74 3.63
N LEU A 150 0.83 3.44 3.01
CA LEU A 150 1.10 2.11 2.49
C LEU A 150 1.36 1.13 3.63
N GLU A 151 0.62 0.02 3.63
CA GLU A 151 0.71 -1.01 4.67
C GLU A 151 2.13 -1.57 4.80
N SER A 152 2.83 -1.81 3.67
CA SER A 152 4.20 -2.33 3.68
C SER A 152 5.23 -1.38 4.30
N LEU A 153 4.93 -0.08 4.37
CA LEU A 153 5.85 0.97 4.84
C LEU A 153 5.57 1.43 6.27
N HIS A 154 4.47 0.97 6.87
CA HIS A 154 4.03 1.37 8.20
C HIS A 154 5.13 1.37 9.27
N ASP A 155 5.87 0.26 9.45
CA ASP A 155 6.91 0.18 10.49
C ASP A 155 8.08 1.12 10.24
N GLN A 156 8.43 1.34 8.96
CA GLN A 156 9.48 2.27 8.59
C GLN A 156 9.03 3.70 8.90
N VAL A 157 7.79 4.06 8.53
CA VAL A 157 7.22 5.38 8.80
C VAL A 157 7.11 5.62 10.31
N LEU A 158 6.67 4.65 11.10
CA LEU A 158 6.61 4.74 12.56
C LEU A 158 8.01 4.95 13.17
N LYS A 159 9.02 4.20 12.70
CA LYS A 159 10.41 4.36 13.14
C LYS A 159 11.00 5.73 12.79
N ILE A 160 10.63 6.28 11.64
CA ILE A 160 11.11 7.59 11.15
C ILE A 160 10.43 8.73 11.90
N THR A 161 9.10 8.67 12.01
CA THR A 161 8.28 9.82 12.44
C THR A 161 7.83 9.74 13.90
N GLY A 162 7.97 8.58 14.55
CA GLY A 162 7.44 8.31 15.88
C GLY A 162 5.90 8.31 15.96
N THR A 163 5.21 8.46 14.82
CA THR A 163 3.75 8.62 14.77
C THR A 163 3.12 7.38 14.16
N ASP A 164 2.13 6.83 14.85
CA ASP A 164 1.36 5.68 14.37
C ASP A 164 0.30 6.13 13.36
N VAL A 165 0.42 5.66 12.12
CA VAL A 165 -0.52 5.96 11.03
C VAL A 165 -1.58 4.85 11.00
N THR A 166 -2.77 5.16 11.51
CA THR A 166 -3.88 4.21 11.63
C THR A 166 -4.57 3.93 10.29
N GLU A 167 -4.69 4.96 9.47
CA GLU A 167 -5.32 4.91 8.15
C GLU A 167 -4.35 4.37 7.09
N ARG A 168 -4.69 3.22 6.52
CA ARG A 168 -3.77 2.43 5.69
C ARG A 168 -4.48 1.87 4.46
N ILE A 169 -3.70 1.67 3.40
CA ILE A 169 -4.13 1.08 2.14
C ILE A 169 -3.24 -0.13 1.77
N PRO A 170 -3.80 -1.16 1.12
CA PRO A 170 -2.99 -2.26 0.58
C PRO A 170 -2.09 -1.79 -0.57
N ASP A 171 -0.84 -2.22 -0.56
CA ASP A 171 0.12 -1.94 -1.65
C ASP A 171 -0.36 -2.47 -3.02
N GLN A 172 -1.18 -3.54 -3.00
CA GLN A 172 -1.77 -4.11 -4.21
C GLN A 172 -2.61 -3.10 -5.00
N LEU A 173 -3.27 -2.16 -4.33
CA LEU A 173 -4.08 -1.14 -4.98
C LEU A 173 -3.23 -0.25 -5.90
N LEU A 174 -2.03 0.14 -5.44
CA LEU A 174 -1.09 0.90 -6.29
C LEU A 174 -0.55 0.05 -7.44
N ARG A 175 -0.32 -1.24 -7.22
CA ARG A 175 0.14 -2.17 -8.27
C ARG A 175 -0.91 -2.36 -9.37
N GLN A 176 -2.19 -2.29 -9.02
CA GLN A 176 -3.29 -2.43 -9.96
C GLN A 176 -3.67 -1.11 -10.65
N ALA A 177 -3.13 0.03 -10.19
CA ALA A 177 -3.36 1.31 -10.82
C ALA A 177 -2.78 1.34 -12.24
N ASP A 178 -3.54 1.91 -13.16
CA ASP A 178 -3.15 2.04 -14.56
C ASP A 178 -2.10 3.14 -14.74
N GLU A 179 -2.08 4.14 -13.86
CA GLU A 179 -1.07 5.20 -13.84
C GLU A 179 -0.76 5.65 -12.40
N VAL A 180 0.52 5.79 -12.05
CA VAL A 180 0.96 6.33 -10.75
C VAL A 180 1.86 7.54 -11.01
N VAL A 181 1.45 8.70 -10.49
CA VAL A 181 2.17 9.97 -10.65
C VAL A 181 2.75 10.40 -9.30
N ASN A 182 4.05 10.64 -9.26
CA ASN A 182 4.70 11.14 -8.04
C ASN A 182 4.58 12.66 -7.95
N VAL A 183 4.03 13.16 -6.85
CA VAL A 183 3.95 14.59 -6.52
C VAL A 183 4.97 14.90 -5.42
N ASP A 184 6.03 15.60 -5.80
CA ASP A 184 7.15 15.91 -4.92
C ASP A 184 7.32 17.42 -4.75
N LEU A 185 7.78 17.82 -3.57
CA LEU A 185 8.26 19.17 -3.25
C LEU A 185 9.58 19.03 -2.51
N THR A 186 10.43 20.05 -2.58
CA THR A 186 11.61 20.07 -1.71
C THR A 186 11.19 20.18 -0.25
N VAL A 187 12.03 19.66 0.64
CA VAL A 187 11.80 19.74 2.10
C VAL A 187 11.68 21.19 2.56
N GLY A 188 12.47 22.11 1.97
CA GLY A 188 12.40 23.54 2.26
C GLY A 188 11.05 24.14 1.88
N GLU A 189 10.56 23.88 0.66
CA GLU A 189 9.25 24.38 0.20
C GLU A 189 8.11 23.81 1.03
N LEU A 190 8.16 22.53 1.37
CA LEU A 190 7.11 21.90 2.17
C LEU A 190 7.03 22.52 3.59
N ARG A 191 8.18 22.77 4.22
CA ARG A 191 8.25 23.45 5.52
C ARG A 191 7.81 24.91 5.44
N ALA A 192 8.20 25.62 4.38
CA ALA A 192 7.76 26.99 4.14
C ALA A 192 6.22 27.06 4.02
N ARG A 193 5.62 26.16 3.24
CA ARG A 193 4.15 26.06 3.13
C ARG A 193 3.47 25.76 4.47
N LEU A 194 4.11 24.96 5.33
CA LEU A 194 3.59 24.69 6.67
C LEU A 194 3.67 25.95 7.55
N GLN A 195 4.79 26.67 7.51
CA GLN A 195 5.00 27.92 8.27
C GLN A 195 4.06 29.04 7.83
N GLU A 196 3.73 29.08 6.53
CA GLU A 196 2.75 30.00 5.95
C GLU A 196 1.29 29.63 6.29
N GLY A 197 1.07 28.57 7.09
CA GLY A 197 -0.28 28.12 7.47
C GLY A 197 -1.06 27.48 6.32
N LYS A 198 -0.39 27.12 5.21
CA LYS A 198 -1.03 26.53 4.02
C LYS A 198 -1.31 25.04 4.18
N ILE A 199 -0.84 24.38 5.24
CA ILE A 199 -0.97 22.93 5.44
C ILE A 199 -1.86 22.56 6.62
N TYR A 200 -1.64 23.19 7.77
CA TYR A 200 -2.44 23.01 8.99
C TYR A 200 -2.84 24.36 9.58
N ASP A 201 -3.86 24.34 10.44
CA ASP A 201 -4.21 25.47 11.29
C ASP A 201 -2.99 25.97 12.06
N ALA A 202 -2.86 27.29 12.20
CA ALA A 202 -1.71 27.94 12.85
C ALA A 202 -1.40 27.36 14.25
N ALA A 203 -2.42 26.92 14.99
CA ALA A 203 -2.28 26.31 16.31
C ALA A 203 -1.52 24.95 16.29
N LYS A 204 -1.62 24.18 15.20
CA LYS A 204 -0.99 22.86 15.05
C LYS A 204 0.39 22.92 14.39
N VAL A 205 0.74 24.05 13.77
CA VAL A 205 2.01 24.23 13.03
C VAL A 205 3.26 23.98 13.90
N PRO A 206 3.39 24.53 15.13
CA PRO A 206 4.58 24.31 15.95
C PRO A 206 4.80 22.83 16.29
N THR A 207 3.73 22.13 16.68
CA THR A 207 3.78 20.69 17.00
C THR A 207 4.07 19.85 15.76
N ALA A 208 3.51 20.20 14.60
CA ALA A 208 3.79 19.50 13.35
C ALA A 208 5.26 19.66 12.91
N LEU A 209 5.82 20.87 13.04
CA LEU A 209 7.24 21.16 12.75
C LEU A 209 8.20 20.44 13.70
N ALA A 210 7.83 20.33 14.98
CA ALA A 210 8.63 19.67 15.99
C ALA A 210 8.65 18.14 15.85
N ASN A 211 7.65 17.54 15.18
CA ASN A 211 7.49 16.09 15.06
C ASN A 211 7.65 15.61 13.60
N PHE A 212 6.54 15.48 12.88
CA PHE A 212 6.51 14.88 11.54
C PHE A 212 7.31 15.68 10.49
N PHE A 213 7.27 17.02 10.56
CA PHE A 213 7.89 17.92 9.56
C PHE A 213 9.33 18.32 9.89
N GLN A 214 10.04 17.50 10.68
CA GLN A 214 11.48 17.64 10.84
C GLN A 214 12.19 17.38 9.50
N PRO A 215 13.23 18.17 9.15
CA PRO A 215 13.95 18.01 7.89
C PRO A 215 14.46 16.58 7.65
N GLU A 216 14.98 15.94 8.69
CA GLU A 216 15.54 14.58 8.66
C GLU A 216 14.44 13.56 8.32
N ASN A 217 13.27 13.69 8.95
CA ASN A 217 12.11 12.83 8.71
C ASN A 217 11.60 13.00 7.28
N LEU A 218 11.45 14.24 6.80
CA LEU A 218 11.00 14.53 5.45
C LEU A 218 11.99 14.03 4.38
N LEU A 219 13.30 14.13 4.61
CA LEU A 219 14.30 13.55 3.72
C LEU A 219 14.24 12.01 3.68
N GLN A 220 13.98 11.37 4.83
CA GLN A 220 13.82 9.92 4.90
C GLN A 220 12.55 9.47 4.19
N LEU A 221 11.42 10.15 4.43
CA LEU A 221 10.15 9.88 3.74
C LEU A 221 10.25 10.12 2.23
N ARG A 222 10.94 11.19 1.79
CA ARG A 222 11.20 11.43 0.37
C ARG A 222 12.00 10.31 -0.27
N ARG A 223 13.06 9.82 0.40
CA ARG A 223 13.81 8.65 -0.06
C ARG A 223 12.95 7.40 -0.14
N LEU A 224 12.06 7.18 0.83
CA LEU A 224 11.10 6.07 0.79
C LEU A 224 10.13 6.20 -0.39
N ALA A 225 9.54 7.38 -0.60
CA ALA A 225 8.61 7.66 -1.69
C ALA A 225 9.27 7.42 -3.06
N VAL A 226 10.47 7.97 -3.29
CA VAL A 226 11.20 7.78 -4.55
C VAL A 226 11.53 6.31 -4.79
N ARG A 227 11.96 5.59 -3.75
CA ARG A 227 12.24 4.15 -3.85
C ARG A 227 10.98 3.36 -4.23
N GLU A 228 9.85 3.69 -3.63
CA GLU A 228 8.58 3.00 -3.89
C GLU A 228 8.08 3.27 -5.33
N VAL A 229 8.10 4.52 -5.76
CA VAL A 229 7.76 4.92 -7.13
C VAL A 229 8.65 4.21 -8.14
N ALA A 230 9.96 4.14 -7.89
CA ALA A 230 10.89 3.44 -8.77
C ALA A 230 10.57 1.94 -8.88
N GLN A 231 10.17 1.30 -7.77
CA GLN A 231 9.75 -0.11 -7.78
C GLN A 231 8.45 -0.33 -8.56
N LEU A 232 7.49 0.60 -8.46
CA LEU A 232 6.23 0.53 -9.20
C LEU A 232 6.43 0.76 -10.71
N LEU A 233 7.21 1.79 -11.08
CA LEU A 233 7.49 2.12 -12.49
C LEU A 233 8.35 1.06 -13.18
N GLY A 234 9.34 0.50 -12.47
CA GLY A 234 10.18 -0.57 -13.01
C GLY A 234 9.37 -1.75 -13.53
N ARG A 235 8.23 -2.06 -12.90
CA ARG A 235 7.32 -3.12 -13.34
C ARG A 235 6.46 -2.74 -14.53
N GLN A 236 5.94 -1.51 -14.58
CA GLN A 236 5.11 -1.07 -15.71
C GLN A 236 5.87 -1.15 -17.03
N VAL A 237 7.17 -0.81 -17.01
CA VAL A 237 8.05 -0.95 -18.18
C VAL A 237 8.24 -2.43 -18.56
N GLU A 238 8.39 -3.33 -17.58
CA GLU A 238 8.50 -4.77 -17.85
C GLU A 238 7.20 -5.37 -18.41
N THR A 239 6.02 -4.85 -18.03
CA THR A 239 4.72 -5.31 -18.54
C THR A 239 4.33 -4.70 -19.89
N ASP A 240 4.67 -3.44 -20.16
CA ASP A 240 4.33 -2.72 -21.40
C ASP A 240 5.33 -2.96 -22.55
N ALA A 241 6.57 -3.36 -22.25
CA ALA A 241 7.62 -3.63 -23.25
C ALA A 241 7.44 -4.98 -23.99
N GLY A 242 6.22 -5.29 -24.42
CA GLY A 242 5.85 -6.49 -25.15
C GLY A 242 6.89 -6.91 -26.21
N GLY A 243 7.72 -7.90 -25.87
CA GLY A 243 8.53 -8.67 -26.81
C GLY A 243 9.82 -8.03 -27.34
N ALA A 244 10.29 -6.88 -26.84
CA ALA A 244 11.59 -6.35 -27.26
C ALA A 244 12.72 -6.97 -26.42
N LEU A 245 13.27 -8.10 -26.91
CA LEU A 245 14.52 -8.78 -26.50
C LEU A 245 15.16 -8.24 -25.22
N ALA A 246 14.52 -8.48 -24.07
CA ALA A 246 15.22 -8.44 -22.81
C ALA A 246 16.20 -9.62 -22.85
N VAL A 247 17.50 -9.32 -22.83
CA VAL A 247 18.58 -10.30 -22.62
C VAL A 247 18.09 -11.29 -21.58
N ALA A 248 17.89 -12.55 -22.00
CA ALA A 248 17.20 -13.55 -21.20
C ALA A 248 17.82 -13.64 -19.79
N PRO A 249 17.11 -13.20 -18.73
CA PRO A 249 17.42 -13.68 -17.42
C PRO A 249 16.71 -15.03 -17.32
N GLN A 250 17.46 -16.13 -17.36
CA GLN A 250 16.95 -17.50 -17.27
C GLN A 250 16.25 -17.84 -15.92
N ARG A 251 15.70 -16.86 -15.19
CA ARG A 251 14.99 -17.01 -13.91
C ARG A 251 13.92 -15.92 -13.69
N ARG A 252 13.13 -15.54 -14.70
CA ARG A 252 12.01 -14.61 -14.49
C ARG A 252 10.69 -15.38 -14.48
N ASN A 253 10.03 -15.39 -13.31
CA ASN A 253 8.67 -15.88 -12.98
C ASN A 253 8.53 -17.20 -12.20
N ASP A 254 9.61 -17.91 -11.90
CA ASP A 254 9.52 -19.13 -11.06
C ASP A 254 9.92 -18.92 -9.60
N ASP A 255 10.36 -17.72 -9.23
CA ASP A 255 10.65 -17.44 -7.83
C ASP A 255 9.37 -17.52 -7.00
N ARG A 256 9.41 -18.36 -5.97
CA ARG A 256 8.28 -18.62 -5.09
C ARG A 256 8.74 -18.53 -3.65
N LEU A 257 8.20 -17.56 -2.93
CA LEU A 257 8.63 -17.28 -1.57
C LEU A 257 7.72 -17.99 -0.58
N LEU A 258 8.29 -18.60 0.46
CA LEU A 258 7.54 -19.24 1.53
C LEU A 258 7.92 -18.61 2.87
N ALA A 259 7.05 -17.75 3.38
CA ALA A 259 7.16 -17.16 4.71
C ALA A 259 6.65 -18.13 5.77
N CYS A 260 7.51 -18.53 6.70
CA CYS A 260 7.14 -19.38 7.82
C CYS A 260 6.85 -18.51 9.05
N ILE A 261 5.61 -18.54 9.54
CA ILE A 261 5.17 -17.76 10.70
C ILE A 261 4.76 -18.67 11.86
N ASN A 262 4.86 -18.14 13.08
CA ASN A 262 4.36 -18.77 14.31
C ASN A 262 3.32 -17.86 14.98
N THR A 263 2.89 -18.23 16.18
CA THR A 263 1.92 -17.48 16.99
C THR A 263 2.49 -16.19 17.61
N ASN A 264 3.78 -15.91 17.46
CA ASN A 264 4.37 -14.64 17.92
C ASN A 264 3.97 -13.50 16.97
N ASN A 265 3.22 -12.55 17.52
CA ASN A 265 2.61 -11.47 16.76
C ASN A 265 3.64 -10.54 16.10
N GLU A 266 4.67 -10.10 16.83
CA GLU A 266 5.67 -9.14 16.30
C GLU A 266 6.54 -9.80 15.23
N ALA A 267 6.98 -11.03 15.51
CA ALA A 267 7.74 -11.84 14.57
C ALA A 267 6.99 -12.06 13.26
N ALA A 268 5.74 -12.53 13.35
CA ALA A 268 4.92 -12.85 12.19
C ALA A 268 4.67 -11.60 11.32
N LYS A 269 4.36 -10.45 11.92
CA LYS A 269 4.16 -9.19 11.18
C LYS A 269 5.40 -8.78 10.40
N GLU A 270 6.57 -8.77 11.03
CA GLU A 270 7.81 -8.36 10.38
C GLU A 270 8.18 -9.33 9.24
N ILE A 271 8.01 -10.65 9.46
CA ILE A 271 8.24 -11.68 8.43
C ILE A 271 7.33 -11.48 7.23
N ILE A 272 6.02 -11.31 7.46
CA ILE A 272 5.03 -11.12 6.39
C ILE A 272 5.36 -9.87 5.59
N ARG A 273 5.60 -8.73 6.25
CA ARG A 273 5.93 -7.47 5.57
C ARG A 273 7.26 -7.55 4.81
N LYS A 274 8.30 -8.16 5.38
CA LYS A 274 9.58 -8.35 4.67
C LYS A 274 9.43 -9.28 3.47
N THR A 275 8.64 -10.34 3.60
CA THR A 275 8.41 -11.30 2.51
C THR A 275 7.61 -10.66 1.38
N SER A 276 6.57 -9.88 1.68
CA SER A 276 5.86 -9.08 0.67
C SER A 276 6.83 -8.20 -0.11
N ARG A 277 7.68 -7.43 0.58
CA ARG A 277 8.68 -6.56 -0.07
C ARG A 277 9.71 -7.34 -0.89
N LEU A 278 10.10 -8.53 -0.43
CA LEU A 278 11.00 -9.43 -1.15
C LEU A 278 10.35 -9.97 -2.43
N ALA A 279 9.14 -10.51 -2.31
CA ALA A 279 8.34 -10.99 -3.44
C ALA A 279 8.13 -9.86 -4.46
N ASP A 280 7.93 -8.64 -3.94
CA ASP A 280 7.84 -7.45 -4.74
C ASP A 280 9.16 -7.21 -5.54
N ARG A 281 10.33 -7.28 -4.90
CA ARG A 281 11.63 -7.10 -5.59
C ARG A 281 11.92 -8.16 -6.64
N PHE A 282 11.39 -9.38 -6.49
CA PHE A 282 11.53 -10.46 -7.46
C PHE A 282 10.51 -10.39 -8.61
N GLY A 283 9.99 -9.20 -8.93
CA GLY A 283 9.05 -9.02 -10.04
C GLY A 283 7.62 -9.46 -9.72
N ALA A 284 7.17 -9.27 -8.46
CA ALA A 284 5.87 -9.74 -7.97
C ALA A 284 5.73 -11.28 -8.01
N ALA A 285 6.78 -11.95 -7.53
CA ALA A 285 6.82 -13.38 -7.32
C ALA A 285 5.63 -13.88 -6.49
N ALA A 286 5.13 -15.08 -6.82
CA ALA A 286 4.11 -15.71 -5.98
C ALA A 286 4.71 -16.00 -4.60
N TRP A 287 3.98 -15.66 -3.55
CA TRP A 287 4.44 -15.92 -2.19
C TRP A 287 3.35 -16.46 -1.30
N TYR A 288 3.77 -17.28 -0.36
CA TYR A 288 2.93 -18.07 0.50
C TYR A 288 3.29 -17.78 1.95
N VAL A 289 2.28 -17.75 2.82
CA VAL A 289 2.46 -17.71 4.26
C VAL A 289 2.06 -19.06 4.83
N LEU A 290 3.04 -19.78 5.36
CA LEU A 290 2.85 -21.07 6.01
C LEU A 290 2.76 -20.90 7.52
N TYR A 291 1.64 -21.37 8.06
CA TYR A 291 1.46 -21.59 9.49
C TYR A 291 1.34 -23.10 9.77
N VAL A 292 2.29 -23.64 10.55
CA VAL A 292 2.27 -25.04 11.00
C VAL A 292 1.69 -25.09 12.41
N GLN A 293 0.52 -25.69 12.54
CA GLN A 293 -0.17 -25.90 13.82
C GLN A 293 0.31 -27.22 14.44
N THR A 294 1.04 -27.11 15.55
CA THR A 294 1.46 -28.29 16.34
C THR A 294 0.36 -28.73 17.31
N GLY A 295 0.38 -29.97 17.78
CA GLY A 295 -0.59 -30.50 18.75
C GLY A 295 -0.63 -29.73 20.09
N ARG A 296 0.47 -29.04 20.43
CA ARG A 296 0.56 -28.11 21.58
C ARG A 296 -0.19 -26.79 21.35
N GLU A 297 -0.48 -26.45 20.10
CA GLU A 297 -1.22 -25.26 19.64
C GLU A 297 -2.62 -25.63 19.08
N SER A 298 -3.22 -26.72 19.57
CA SER A 298 -4.59 -27.10 19.18
C SER A 298 -5.61 -26.05 19.65
N ALA A 299 -6.65 -25.82 18.82
CA ALA A 299 -7.69 -24.80 19.02
C ALA A 299 -8.40 -24.88 20.39
N ASP A 300 -8.34 -26.04 21.06
CA ASP A 300 -8.95 -26.30 22.35
C ASP A 300 -8.07 -25.86 23.55
N ARG A 301 -6.82 -25.40 23.33
CA ARG A 301 -5.87 -25.05 24.40
C ARG A 301 -5.20 -23.69 24.27
N ILE A 302 -5.52 -22.90 23.24
CA ILE A 302 -4.96 -21.56 23.05
C ILE A 302 -5.85 -20.51 23.73
N GLY A 303 -5.27 -19.58 24.47
CA GLY A 303 -5.99 -18.41 24.97
C GLY A 303 -6.54 -17.55 23.83
N LEU A 304 -7.68 -16.88 24.03
CA LEU A 304 -8.37 -16.09 23.00
C LEU A 304 -7.49 -15.01 22.33
N ALA A 305 -6.46 -14.49 23.03
CA ALA A 305 -5.59 -13.43 22.52
C ALA A 305 -4.60 -13.87 21.42
N PRO A 306 -3.77 -14.92 21.59
CA PRO A 306 -2.93 -15.45 20.51
C PRO A 306 -3.69 -15.83 19.23
N GLN A 307 -4.90 -16.37 19.36
CA GLN A 307 -5.73 -16.74 18.21
C GLN A 307 -6.14 -15.50 17.40
N ARG A 308 -6.52 -14.41 18.08
CA ARG A 308 -6.83 -13.14 17.42
C ARG A 308 -5.62 -12.54 16.70
N TYR A 309 -4.43 -12.60 17.30
CA TYR A 309 -3.21 -12.11 16.65
C TYR A 309 -2.87 -12.91 15.40
N LEU A 310 -2.99 -14.25 15.44
CA LEU A 310 -2.79 -15.10 14.27
C LEU A 310 -3.76 -14.75 13.14
N LEU A 311 -5.05 -14.60 13.44
CA LEU A 311 -6.06 -14.22 12.43
C LEU A 311 -5.73 -12.86 11.79
N ASN A 312 -5.36 -11.86 12.59
CA ASN A 312 -4.97 -10.54 12.09
C ASN A 312 -3.72 -10.62 11.20
N ASN A 313 -2.74 -11.44 11.55
CA ASN A 313 -1.52 -11.60 10.75
C ASN A 313 -1.79 -12.34 9.43
N LEU A 314 -2.68 -13.33 9.44
CA LEU A 314 -3.11 -13.98 8.20
C LEU A 314 -3.94 -13.04 7.31
N GLN A 315 -4.78 -12.20 7.91
CA GLN A 315 -5.47 -11.15 7.17
C GLN A 315 -4.47 -10.18 6.54
N LEU A 316 -3.48 -9.69 7.29
CA LEU A 316 -2.39 -8.84 6.78
C LEU A 316 -1.65 -9.51 5.62
N ALA A 317 -1.35 -10.81 5.72
CA ALA A 317 -0.72 -11.55 4.63
C ALA A 317 -1.58 -11.55 3.36
N THR A 318 -2.89 -11.72 3.50
CA THR A 318 -3.84 -11.67 2.39
C THR A 318 -3.91 -10.28 1.77
N GLU A 319 -3.97 -9.23 2.60
CA GLU A 319 -3.98 -7.83 2.16
C GLU A 319 -2.70 -7.46 1.37
N LEU A 320 -1.57 -8.06 1.71
CA LEU A 320 -0.30 -7.89 1.00
C LEU A 320 -0.16 -8.79 -0.25
N GLY A 321 -1.13 -9.66 -0.51
CA GLY A 321 -1.20 -10.52 -1.71
C GLY A 321 -0.61 -11.92 -1.54
N ALA A 322 -0.40 -12.40 -0.30
CA ALA A 322 0.07 -13.77 -0.05
C ALA A 322 -1.05 -14.80 -0.14
N GLN A 323 -0.70 -16.03 -0.50
CA GLN A 323 -1.58 -17.19 -0.32
C GLN A 323 -1.31 -17.87 1.02
N ILE A 324 -2.37 -18.09 1.82
CA ILE A 324 -2.24 -18.69 3.15
C ILE A 324 -2.24 -20.23 3.05
N LEU A 325 -1.25 -20.86 3.65
CA LEU A 325 -1.15 -22.31 3.82
C LEU A 325 -1.19 -22.65 5.31
N ARG A 326 -2.16 -23.47 5.74
CA ARG A 326 -2.28 -23.97 7.11
C ARG A 326 -2.07 -25.47 7.12
N VAL A 327 -1.08 -25.95 7.84
CA VAL A 327 -0.76 -27.38 7.95
C VAL A 327 -0.79 -27.79 9.41
N LYS A 328 -1.37 -28.95 9.71
CA LYS A 328 -1.30 -29.56 11.04
C LYS A 328 -0.20 -30.62 11.01
N ASP A 329 0.84 -30.41 11.82
CA ASP A 329 1.96 -31.33 11.93
C ASP A 329 2.69 -31.07 13.26
N ASP A 330 3.18 -32.12 13.91
CA ASP A 330 3.99 -32.00 15.12
C ASP A 330 5.48 -31.79 14.78
N ASP A 331 5.91 -32.18 13.57
CA ASP A 331 7.25 -31.88 13.05
C ASP A 331 7.20 -30.65 12.13
N ILE A 332 7.58 -29.50 12.69
CA ILE A 332 7.58 -28.22 11.99
C ILE A 332 8.56 -28.23 10.80
N VAL A 333 9.74 -28.83 10.96
CA VAL A 333 10.80 -28.80 9.94
C VAL A 333 10.40 -29.67 8.75
N ALA A 334 9.88 -30.87 9.02
CA ALA A 334 9.38 -31.76 7.97
C ALA A 334 8.18 -31.14 7.23
N ALA A 335 7.27 -30.49 7.95
CA ALA A 335 6.13 -29.79 7.34
C ALA A 335 6.57 -28.65 6.42
N ILE A 336 7.52 -27.81 6.86
CA ILE A 336 8.06 -26.71 6.04
C ILE A 336 8.71 -27.27 4.77
N ARG A 337 9.55 -28.30 4.88
CA ARG A 337 10.21 -28.92 3.72
C ARG A 337 9.21 -29.47 2.72
N ARG A 338 8.21 -30.21 3.20
CA ARG A 338 7.14 -30.77 2.36
C ARG A 338 6.39 -29.69 1.59
N VAL A 339 6.02 -28.59 2.27
CA VAL A 339 5.31 -27.48 1.62
C VAL A 339 6.22 -26.71 0.67
N ALA A 340 7.49 -26.51 1.03
CA ALA A 340 8.48 -25.85 0.16
C ALA A 340 8.66 -26.64 -1.14
N GLN A 341 8.76 -27.96 -1.07
CA GLN A 341 8.83 -28.82 -2.26
C GLN A 341 7.52 -28.81 -3.07
N GLU A 342 6.37 -28.94 -2.41
CA GLU A 342 5.06 -28.94 -3.09
C GLU A 342 4.80 -27.64 -3.84
N LYS A 343 5.21 -26.50 -3.26
CA LYS A 343 5.05 -25.18 -3.88
C LYS A 343 6.23 -24.79 -4.75
N ALA A 344 7.27 -25.62 -4.86
CA ALA A 344 8.52 -25.29 -5.54
C ALA A 344 9.07 -23.93 -5.08
N ALA A 345 9.14 -23.73 -3.76
CA ALA A 345 9.61 -22.49 -3.15
C ALA A 345 11.12 -22.33 -3.38
N THR A 346 11.53 -21.19 -3.94
CA THR A 346 12.95 -20.84 -4.18
C THR A 346 13.56 -20.09 -3.00
N LEU A 347 12.74 -19.43 -2.18
CA LEU A 347 13.20 -18.67 -1.02
C LEU A 347 12.32 -18.94 0.21
N LEU A 348 12.93 -19.46 1.27
CA LEU A 348 12.34 -19.63 2.59
C LEU A 348 12.60 -18.39 3.44
N VAL A 349 11.55 -17.75 3.96
CA VAL A 349 11.69 -16.61 4.88
C VAL A 349 11.28 -17.04 6.29
N CYS A 350 12.25 -17.02 7.22
CA CYS A 350 12.06 -17.52 8.58
C CYS A 350 12.49 -16.49 9.61
N GLY A 351 11.82 -16.49 10.76
CA GLY A 351 12.16 -15.65 11.90
C GLY A 351 13.34 -16.19 12.72
N ILE A 352 14.18 -15.29 13.24
CA ILE A 352 15.14 -15.60 14.30
C ILE A 352 14.95 -14.66 15.49
N THR A 353 14.80 -15.24 16.69
CA THR A 353 14.73 -14.49 17.95
C THR A 353 16.14 -14.03 18.36
N ARG A 354 16.30 -12.75 18.73
CA ARG A 354 17.55 -12.19 19.27
C ARG A 354 17.85 -12.61 20.71
N GLU A 355 16.83 -12.85 21.53
CA GLU A 355 17.00 -13.29 22.91
C GLU A 355 17.19 -14.81 22.98
N LYS A 356 18.44 -15.26 23.09
CA LYS A 356 18.75 -16.59 23.60
C LYS A 356 19.09 -16.45 25.09
N SER A 357 18.28 -17.03 25.96
CA SER A 357 18.71 -17.35 27.31
C SER A 357 19.87 -18.37 27.22
N LEU A 358 20.93 -18.19 28.00
CA LEU A 358 22.11 -19.09 28.03
C LEU A 358 21.73 -20.57 28.22
N TRP A 359 20.56 -20.85 28.80
CA TRP A 359 19.98 -22.18 28.98
C TRP A 359 19.34 -22.79 27.70
N GLN A 360 18.88 -21.97 26.76
CA GLN A 360 18.38 -22.40 25.45
C GLN A 360 19.51 -22.70 24.44
N GLN A 361 20.75 -22.28 24.73
CA GLN A 361 21.92 -22.72 23.96
C GLN A 361 22.37 -24.15 24.32
N LEU A 362 22.00 -24.64 25.51
CA LEU A 362 22.38 -25.96 26.04
C LEU A 362 21.31 -27.04 25.81
N SER A 363 20.07 -26.69 25.45
CA SER A 363 19.01 -27.66 25.15
C SER A 363 18.51 -27.51 23.71
N ARG A 364 18.79 -28.51 22.88
CA ARG A 364 18.32 -28.77 21.49
C ARG A 364 18.28 -27.56 20.54
N GLY A 365 18.99 -27.67 19.42
CA GLY A 365 18.99 -26.68 18.34
C GLY A 365 17.59 -26.12 18.07
N GLY A 366 17.47 -24.79 18.03
CA GLY A 366 16.17 -24.18 17.77
C GLY A 366 15.63 -24.62 16.41
N VAL A 367 14.30 -24.59 16.23
CA VAL A 367 13.61 -24.98 14.98
C VAL A 367 14.25 -24.36 13.73
N THR A 368 14.75 -23.12 13.83
CA THR A 368 15.45 -22.45 12.72
C THR A 368 16.83 -23.06 12.42
N HIS A 369 17.57 -23.53 13.42
CA HIS A 369 18.85 -24.22 13.22
C HIS A 369 18.62 -25.59 12.59
N ASP A 370 17.65 -26.35 13.11
CA ASP A 370 17.28 -27.66 12.56
C ASP A 370 16.76 -27.54 11.12
N LEU A 371 16.01 -26.48 10.81
CA LEU A 371 15.59 -26.15 9.44
C LEU A 371 16.77 -25.82 8.54
N LEU A 372 17.73 -24.99 9.00
CA LEU A 372 18.93 -24.66 8.22
C LEU A 372 19.79 -25.90 7.94
N THR A 373 19.99 -26.75 8.94
CA THR A 373 20.71 -28.02 8.78
C THR A 373 19.98 -28.98 7.85
N ALA A 374 18.65 -29.05 7.94
CA ALA A 374 17.85 -29.90 7.07
C ALA A 374 17.82 -29.40 5.62
N VAL A 375 17.71 -28.10 5.38
CA VAL A 375 17.76 -27.50 4.03
C VAL A 375 19.16 -27.64 3.42
N ALA A 376 20.22 -27.45 4.22
CA ALA A 376 21.60 -27.62 3.76
C ALA A 376 21.96 -29.08 3.44
N GLY A 377 21.31 -30.07 4.07
CA GLY A 377 21.58 -31.50 3.85
C GLY A 377 20.85 -32.12 2.65
N ASP A 378 19.82 -31.47 2.12
CA ASP A 378 18.89 -32.06 1.14
C ASP A 378 19.27 -31.79 -0.32
N GLY A 379 20.28 -30.93 -0.57
CA GLY A 379 20.69 -30.55 -1.93
C GLY A 379 19.63 -29.75 -2.72
N SER A 380 18.59 -29.26 -2.04
CA SER A 380 17.55 -28.42 -2.64
C SER A 380 18.08 -27.01 -2.91
N ASP A 381 17.89 -26.49 -4.13
CA ASP A 381 18.24 -25.12 -4.54
C ASP A 381 17.25 -24.10 -3.93
N VAL A 382 17.25 -24.00 -2.60
CA VAL A 382 16.35 -23.14 -1.82
C VAL A 382 17.18 -22.24 -0.93
N ASP A 383 17.06 -20.94 -1.16
CA ASP A 383 17.70 -19.93 -0.34
C ASP A 383 16.92 -19.73 0.98
N VAL A 384 17.64 -19.40 2.06
CA VAL A 384 17.01 -19.10 3.37
C VAL A 384 17.31 -17.66 3.78
N TYR A 385 16.25 -16.88 3.96
CA TYR A 385 16.32 -15.49 4.42
C TYR A 385 15.85 -15.39 5.88
N LEU A 386 16.76 -14.99 6.76
CA LEU A 386 16.49 -14.88 8.20
C LEU A 386 16.07 -13.45 8.57
N VAL A 387 14.89 -13.35 9.17
CA VAL A 387 14.33 -12.10 9.67
C VAL A 387 14.56 -12.02 11.17
N THR A 388 15.45 -11.12 11.59
CA THR A 388 15.56 -10.74 12.99
C THR A 388 14.38 -9.86 13.37
N TYR A 389 13.72 -10.22 14.46
CA TYR A 389 12.71 -9.41 15.15
C TYR A 389 13.13 -9.20 16.60
#